data_AF-A0A7Y5W307-F1
#
_entry.id   AF-A0A7Y5W307-F1
#
_cell.length_a   1.000
_cell.length_b   1.000
_cell.length_c   1.000
_cell.angle_alpha   90.00
_cell.angle_beta   90.00
_cell.angle_gamma   90.00
#
_symmetry.space_group_name_H-M   'P 1'
#
loop_
_entity.id
_entity.type
_entity.pdbx_description
1 polymer ?
#
loop_
_entity_poly.entity_id
_entity_poly.type
_entity_poly.pdbx_seq_one_letter_code
_entity_poly.pdbx_strand_id
1 'polypeptide(L)'
;MSSFKKRIRETHPEDLTGPQMLAARCLAAGIALTAILAGPPSKAAESPEPNRAGAKTQSTFCHAEVIERLRGNVAGHPRAAAVAKEVRAAAQPWLDMSDADLWSLMFGAGIPRSWMVWSNGHCPSCNQNVLMYAWKIDAMNRPYKLMCPHCEELFPKNDFHAFYHSGLDKHGVFQHALADRSLLYNEAHPDLHDPLHQFGVDDGEGYRDGEKTWWFIGTYLIYGQWKQLVLGGIRNLSAAYVATGDSAYAHRAGVLLDRVADLYTTFNFKDQGVMYEGPAHAGYVSTWHDACEETRELALAYDQVRDALQKDKELSVFLSKKAKQFEIDTPKNSPE
;
A
#
# COMPACT_ATOMS: atom_id res chain seq x y z
N MET A 1 11.56 -12.68 -31.46
CA MET A 1 10.25 -12.96 -30.81
C MET A 1 9.77 -14.42 -30.86
N SER A 2 10.27 -15.29 -31.76
CA SER A 2 9.85 -16.72 -31.81
C SER A 2 10.59 -17.63 -30.80
N SER A 3 11.87 -17.36 -30.50
CA SER A 3 12.69 -18.21 -29.61
C SER A 3 12.34 -18.07 -28.11
N PHE A 4 11.83 -16.92 -27.68
CA PHE A 4 11.52 -16.67 -26.26
C PHE A 4 10.24 -17.37 -25.79
N LYS A 5 9.22 -17.47 -26.66
CA LYS A 5 7.96 -18.19 -26.37
C LYS A 5 8.15 -19.70 -26.25
N LYS A 6 9.20 -20.26 -26.87
CA LYS A 6 9.49 -21.70 -26.79
C LYS A 6 10.09 -22.10 -25.44
N ARG A 7 10.87 -21.21 -24.81
CA ARG A 7 11.62 -21.49 -23.58
C ARG A 7 10.76 -21.51 -22.30
N ILE A 8 9.57 -20.90 -22.31
CA ILE A 8 8.63 -20.90 -21.17
C ILE A 8 7.75 -22.18 -21.15
N ARG A 9 7.62 -22.89 -22.27
CA ARG A 9 6.83 -24.13 -22.36
C ARG A 9 7.57 -25.38 -21.86
N GLU A 10 8.88 -25.28 -21.60
CA GLU A 10 9.75 -26.42 -21.28
C GLU A 10 10.31 -26.38 -19.85
N THR A 11 9.95 -25.38 -19.03
CA THR A 11 10.37 -25.32 -17.61
C THR A 11 9.49 -26.21 -16.74
N HIS A 12 10.08 -27.27 -16.19
CA HIS A 12 9.43 -28.16 -15.23
C HIS A 12 9.28 -27.47 -13.85
N PRO A 13 8.26 -27.85 -13.04
CA PRO A 13 7.94 -27.19 -11.77
C PRO A 13 9.04 -27.20 -10.70
N GLU A 14 10.09 -28.00 -10.89
CA GLU A 14 11.17 -28.18 -9.90
C GLU A 14 12.31 -27.15 -10.03
N ASP A 15 12.29 -26.28 -11.05
CA ASP A 15 13.32 -25.26 -11.28
C ASP A 15 12.95 -23.83 -10.80
N LEU A 16 11.87 -23.68 -10.02
CA LEU A 16 11.40 -22.39 -9.51
C LEU A 16 12.02 -22.08 -8.13
N THR A 17 12.69 -20.93 -8.00
CA THR A 17 13.24 -20.47 -6.71
C THR A 17 12.15 -19.91 -5.79
N GLY A 18 12.38 -20.00 -4.48
CA GLY A 18 11.40 -19.75 -3.39
C GLY A 18 10.46 -18.53 -3.50
N PRO A 19 10.87 -17.38 -4.05
CA PRO A 19 9.96 -16.22 -4.21
C PRO A 19 8.84 -16.43 -5.24
N GLN A 20 9.08 -17.24 -6.29
CA GLN A 20 8.09 -17.49 -7.35
C GLN A 20 7.00 -18.48 -6.92
N MET A 21 7.30 -19.33 -5.93
CA MET A 21 6.35 -20.28 -5.37
C MET A 21 5.29 -19.61 -4.47
N LEU A 22 5.61 -18.45 -3.87
CA LEU A 22 4.70 -17.71 -2.99
C LEU A 22 3.61 -16.96 -3.79
N ALA A 23 3.96 -16.44 -4.97
CA ALA A 23 3.01 -15.80 -5.90
C ALA A 23 2.04 -16.83 -6.51
N ALA A 24 2.52 -18.03 -6.85
CA ALA A 24 1.67 -19.10 -7.40
C ALA A 24 0.68 -19.70 -6.38
N ARG A 25 1.03 -19.67 -5.08
CA ARG A 25 0.16 -20.22 -4.01
C ARG A 25 -0.92 -19.25 -3.53
N CYS A 26 -0.72 -17.94 -3.64
CA CYS A 26 -1.76 -16.96 -3.29
C CYS A 26 -2.90 -16.89 -4.32
N LEU A 27 -2.63 -17.25 -5.58
CA LEU A 27 -3.63 -17.19 -6.66
C LEU A 27 -4.65 -18.35 -6.63
N ALA A 28 -4.32 -19.48 -5.99
CA ALA A 28 -5.15 -20.69 -6.03
C ALA A 28 -6.25 -20.75 -4.94
N ALA A 29 -6.23 -19.84 -3.95
CA ALA A 29 -7.26 -19.79 -2.89
C ALA A 29 -8.39 -18.79 -3.17
N GLY A 30 -8.29 -17.98 -4.23
CA GLY A 30 -9.21 -16.87 -4.52
C GLY A 30 -10.18 -17.07 -5.69
N ILE A 31 -10.17 -18.21 -6.37
CA ILE A 31 -10.97 -18.43 -7.59
C ILE A 31 -11.80 -19.71 -7.45
N ALA A 32 -12.96 -19.61 -6.82
CA ALA A 32 -14.05 -20.55 -7.00
C ALA A 32 -15.40 -19.97 -6.55
N LEU A 33 -15.78 -18.76 -6.99
CA LEU A 33 -17.19 -18.38 -7.08
C LEU A 33 -17.40 -17.11 -7.91
N THR A 34 -17.72 -17.26 -9.19
CA THR A 34 -18.84 -16.57 -9.88
C THR A 34 -18.73 -16.76 -11.38
N ALA A 35 -19.79 -17.32 -11.97
CA ALA A 35 -20.01 -17.29 -13.39
C ALA A 35 -21.44 -16.83 -13.65
N ILE A 36 -21.58 -16.05 -14.74
CA ILE A 36 -22.79 -15.75 -15.51
C ILE A 36 -23.63 -14.57 -14.98
N LEU A 37 -23.51 -13.41 -15.65
CA LEU A 37 -24.52 -12.86 -16.59
C LEU A 37 -24.07 -11.46 -17.09
N ALA A 38 -23.75 -11.33 -18.38
CA ALA A 38 -23.50 -10.06 -19.05
C ALA A 38 -24.66 -9.74 -19.99
N GLY A 39 -25.32 -8.59 -19.77
CA GLY A 39 -26.26 -7.97 -20.71
C GLY A 39 -25.59 -6.78 -21.44
N PRO A 40 -26.12 -6.34 -22.59
CA PRO A 40 -25.48 -5.34 -23.45
C PRO A 40 -25.56 -3.92 -22.86
N PRO A 41 -24.69 -2.98 -23.32
CA PRO A 41 -24.53 -1.67 -22.71
C PRO A 41 -25.68 -0.72 -23.11
N SER A 42 -26.26 -0.03 -22.13
CA SER A 42 -27.19 1.08 -22.36
C SER A 42 -26.46 2.42 -22.33
N LYS A 43 -26.97 3.38 -23.12
CA LYS A 43 -26.42 4.73 -23.34
C LYS A 43 -26.34 5.57 -22.05
N ALA A 44 -25.35 6.45 -22.02
CA ALA A 44 -25.12 7.43 -20.97
C ALA A 44 -26.34 8.33 -20.75
N ALA A 45 -26.85 8.35 -19.52
CA ALA A 45 -27.84 9.30 -19.03
C ALA A 45 -27.16 10.29 -18.08
N GLU A 46 -27.59 11.54 -18.14
CA GLU A 46 -27.18 12.65 -17.28
C GLU A 46 -27.28 12.30 -15.78
N SER A 47 -26.34 12.84 -15.00
CA SER A 47 -26.20 12.61 -13.56
C SER A 47 -27.39 13.19 -12.77
N PRO A 48 -28.22 12.37 -12.11
CA PRO A 48 -29.17 12.86 -11.13
C PRO A 48 -28.45 13.11 -9.79
N GLU A 49 -28.98 14.04 -8.99
CA GLU A 49 -28.58 14.27 -7.59
C GLU A 49 -28.49 12.94 -6.79
N PRO A 50 -27.61 12.85 -5.77
CA PRO A 50 -27.36 11.61 -5.04
C PRO A 50 -28.60 11.20 -4.24
N ASN A 51 -29.39 10.33 -4.87
CA ASN A 51 -30.51 9.65 -4.25
C ASN A 51 -29.98 8.71 -3.13
N ARG A 52 -30.30 9.01 -1.87
CA ARG A 52 -30.01 8.15 -0.70
C ARG A 52 -30.76 6.79 -0.71
N ALA A 53 -31.52 6.49 -1.75
CA ALA A 53 -32.19 5.22 -1.96
C ALA A 53 -31.23 4.15 -2.51
N GLY A 54 -30.31 3.68 -1.68
CA GLY A 54 -29.36 2.62 -2.07
C GLY A 54 -28.22 2.37 -1.09
N ALA A 55 -28.33 2.82 0.16
CA ALA A 55 -27.31 2.55 1.16
C ALA A 55 -27.15 1.03 1.34
N LYS A 56 -25.93 0.52 1.14
CA LYS A 56 -25.59 -0.88 1.44
C LYS A 56 -26.03 -1.16 2.87
N THR A 57 -26.78 -2.23 3.10
CA THR A 57 -27.33 -2.57 4.43
C THR A 57 -26.53 -3.66 5.14
N GLN A 58 -25.85 -4.53 4.38
CA GLN A 58 -25.05 -5.64 4.88
C GLN A 58 -23.86 -5.94 3.96
N SER A 59 -22.88 -6.69 4.49
CA SER A 59 -21.82 -7.29 3.68
C SER A 59 -22.39 -8.16 2.53
N THR A 60 -21.81 -8.04 1.35
CA THR A 60 -22.22 -8.77 0.15
C THR A 60 -21.59 -10.16 0.10
N PHE A 61 -20.27 -10.25 0.30
CA PHE A 61 -19.52 -11.50 0.24
C PHE A 61 -19.33 -12.15 1.61
N CYS A 62 -19.31 -11.35 2.68
CA CYS A 62 -19.10 -11.81 4.06
C CYS A 62 -20.36 -11.65 4.94
N HIS A 63 -21.52 -12.00 4.40
CA HIS A 63 -22.77 -12.03 5.17
C HIS A 63 -22.71 -13.05 6.33
N ALA A 64 -23.56 -12.83 7.34
CA ALA A 64 -23.50 -13.50 8.64
C ALA A 64 -23.36 -15.04 8.55
N GLU A 65 -24.14 -15.71 7.70
CA GLU A 65 -24.09 -17.17 7.53
C GLU A 65 -22.71 -17.68 7.08
N VAL A 66 -22.04 -16.97 6.16
CA VAL A 66 -20.69 -17.34 5.69
C VAL A 66 -19.69 -17.21 6.84
N ILE A 67 -19.79 -16.14 7.61
CA ILE A 67 -18.91 -15.87 8.75
C ILE A 67 -19.13 -16.90 9.88
N GLU A 68 -20.37 -17.22 10.20
CA GLU A 68 -20.72 -18.24 11.20
C GLU A 68 -20.16 -19.60 10.81
N ARG A 69 -20.33 -20.03 9.55
CA ARG A 69 -19.76 -21.28 9.05
C ARG A 69 -18.23 -21.27 9.09
N LEU A 70 -17.60 -20.17 8.68
CA LEU A 70 -16.15 -20.05 8.71
C LEU A 70 -15.61 -20.18 10.14
N ARG A 71 -16.22 -19.49 11.10
CA ARG A 71 -15.80 -19.53 12.51
C ARG A 71 -16.13 -20.87 13.16
N GLY A 72 -17.25 -21.50 12.80
CA GLY A 72 -17.56 -22.89 13.15
C GLY A 72 -16.46 -23.85 12.68
N ASN A 73 -15.97 -23.69 11.45
CA ASN A 73 -14.85 -24.48 10.94
C ASN A 73 -13.55 -24.22 11.72
N VAL A 74 -13.25 -22.96 12.05
CA VAL A 74 -12.08 -22.61 12.88
C VAL A 74 -12.14 -23.28 14.25
N ALA A 75 -13.33 -23.35 14.87
CA ALA A 75 -13.51 -24.01 16.15
C ALA A 75 -13.48 -25.56 16.05
N GLY A 76 -13.99 -26.13 14.95
CA GLY A 76 -14.16 -27.58 14.79
C GLY A 76 -13.03 -28.31 14.07
N HIS A 77 -12.14 -27.62 13.37
CA HIS A 77 -11.12 -28.25 12.52
C HIS A 77 -9.70 -27.72 12.80
N PRO A 78 -8.74 -28.59 13.19
CA PRO A 78 -7.36 -28.19 13.50
C PRO A 78 -6.65 -27.42 12.37
N ARG A 79 -6.93 -27.80 11.11
CA ARG A 79 -6.36 -27.10 9.95
C ARG A 79 -6.90 -25.69 9.80
N ALA A 80 -8.19 -25.47 10.04
CA ALA A 80 -8.78 -24.14 10.00
C ALA A 80 -8.30 -23.28 11.19
N ALA A 81 -8.13 -23.88 12.36
CA ALA A 81 -7.52 -23.22 13.51
C ALA A 81 -6.06 -22.78 13.25
N ALA A 82 -5.27 -23.60 12.55
CA ALA A 82 -3.91 -23.26 12.14
C ALA A 82 -3.89 -22.06 11.19
N VAL A 83 -4.76 -22.04 10.17
CA VAL A 83 -4.89 -20.89 9.26
C VAL A 83 -5.31 -19.63 10.02
N ALA A 84 -6.29 -19.71 10.93
CA ALA A 84 -6.68 -18.57 11.75
C ALA A 84 -5.53 -18.04 12.63
N LYS A 85 -4.65 -18.93 13.13
CA LYS A 85 -3.45 -18.55 13.87
C LYS A 85 -2.44 -17.81 12.98
N GLU A 86 -2.21 -18.28 11.76
CA GLU A 86 -1.32 -17.63 10.79
C GLU A 86 -1.84 -16.24 10.41
N VAL A 87 -3.13 -16.11 10.13
CA VAL A 87 -3.75 -14.82 9.80
C VAL A 87 -3.65 -13.82 10.96
N ARG A 88 -3.89 -14.26 12.21
CA ARG A 88 -3.67 -13.40 13.38
C ARG A 88 -2.22 -12.96 13.52
N ALA A 89 -1.27 -13.87 13.35
CA ALA A 89 0.15 -13.56 13.43
C ALA A 89 0.58 -12.57 12.34
N ALA A 90 0.04 -12.71 11.13
CA ALA A 90 0.27 -11.77 10.04
C ALA A 90 -0.30 -10.38 10.33
N ALA A 91 -1.47 -10.28 10.98
CA ALA A 91 -2.10 -9.00 11.31
C ALA A 91 -1.49 -8.30 12.55
N GLN A 92 -0.75 -9.04 13.38
CA GLN A 92 -0.25 -8.56 14.67
C GLN A 92 0.54 -7.24 14.60
N PRO A 93 1.47 -7.02 13.63
CA PRO A 93 2.23 -5.78 13.57
C PRO A 93 1.37 -4.51 13.49
N TRP A 94 0.24 -4.58 12.79
CA TRP A 94 -0.70 -3.46 12.69
C TRP A 94 -1.64 -3.36 13.89
N LEU A 95 -1.98 -4.49 14.52
CA LEU A 95 -2.80 -4.49 15.73
C LEU A 95 -2.08 -3.80 16.90
N ASP A 96 -0.75 -3.92 16.94
CA ASP A 96 0.11 -3.31 17.96
C ASP A 96 0.32 -1.79 17.77
N MET A 97 0.01 -1.25 16.59
CA MET A 97 0.11 0.18 16.31
C MET A 97 -1.02 0.98 16.97
N SER A 98 -0.74 2.23 17.35
CA SER A 98 -1.81 3.15 17.76
C SER A 98 -2.67 3.58 16.56
N ASP A 99 -3.90 4.05 16.79
CA ASP A 99 -4.73 4.55 15.69
C ASP A 99 -4.09 5.75 15.01
N ALA A 100 -3.36 6.58 15.77
CA ALA A 100 -2.64 7.71 15.22
C ALA A 100 -1.53 7.26 14.26
N ASP A 101 -0.78 6.21 14.61
CA ASP A 101 0.29 5.67 13.76
C ASP A 101 -0.29 5.04 12.49
N LEU A 102 -1.34 4.21 12.62
CA LEU A 102 -2.04 3.62 11.47
C LEU A 102 -2.59 4.69 10.53
N TRP A 103 -3.26 5.70 11.09
CA TRP A 103 -3.80 6.81 10.32
C TRP A 103 -2.68 7.58 9.60
N SER A 104 -1.49 7.68 10.18
CA SER A 104 -0.35 8.36 9.56
C SER A 104 0.34 7.55 8.44
N LEU A 105 0.07 6.24 8.31
CA LEU A 105 0.69 5.41 7.27
C LEU A 105 0.28 5.82 5.86
N MET A 106 -0.91 6.37 5.66
CA MET A 106 -1.30 6.81 4.32
C MET A 106 -0.66 8.18 4.01
N PHE A 107 -0.02 8.26 2.86
CA PHE A 107 0.68 9.46 2.37
C PHE A 107 -0.16 10.19 1.31
N GLY A 108 0.19 11.44 1.00
CA GLY A 108 -0.46 12.23 -0.05
C GLY A 108 0.21 12.11 -1.42
N ALA A 109 -0.44 12.61 -2.47
CA ALA A 109 0.03 12.49 -3.86
C ALA A 109 1.16 13.47 -4.27
N GLY A 110 1.72 14.22 -3.31
CA GLY A 110 2.68 15.30 -3.57
C GLY A 110 4.09 14.87 -3.96
N ILE A 111 4.45 13.59 -3.75
CA ILE A 111 5.75 13.03 -4.13
C ILE A 111 5.58 12.15 -5.38
N PRO A 112 6.44 12.30 -6.40
CA PRO A 112 6.45 11.40 -7.56
C PRO A 112 6.60 9.93 -7.13
N ARG A 113 5.76 9.05 -7.68
CA ARG A 113 5.84 7.61 -7.39
C ARG A 113 6.47 6.90 -8.57
N SER A 114 7.51 6.12 -8.30
CA SER A 114 8.26 5.44 -9.35
C SER A 114 8.06 3.95 -9.29
N TRP A 115 7.87 3.32 -10.45
CA TRP A 115 7.80 1.86 -10.56
C TRP A 115 9.14 1.16 -10.34
N MET A 116 10.24 1.93 -10.35
CA MET A 116 11.59 1.42 -10.23
C MET A 116 12.51 2.45 -9.60
N VAL A 117 13.53 1.99 -8.87
CA VAL A 117 14.60 2.92 -8.44
C VAL A 117 15.30 3.43 -9.70
N TRP A 118 15.74 2.50 -10.54
CA TRP A 118 16.23 2.74 -11.88
C TRP A 118 16.17 1.39 -12.63
N SER A 119 15.49 1.34 -13.77
CA SER A 119 15.08 0.08 -14.43
C SER A 119 16.23 -0.84 -14.82
N ASN A 120 17.28 -0.27 -15.40
CA ASN A 120 18.53 -0.93 -15.77
C ASN A 120 19.72 -0.33 -14.99
N GLY A 121 19.46 0.09 -13.75
CA GLY A 121 20.42 0.80 -12.92
C GLY A 121 21.40 -0.09 -12.18
N HIS A 122 22.25 0.57 -11.41
CA HIS A 122 23.19 -0.02 -10.46
C HIS A 122 23.01 0.62 -9.09
N CYS A 123 23.54 -0.03 -8.05
CA CYS A 123 23.68 0.62 -6.75
C CYS A 123 24.77 1.70 -6.83
N PRO A 124 24.54 2.94 -6.35
CA PRO A 124 25.54 4.00 -6.44
C PRO A 124 26.75 3.76 -5.50
N SER A 125 26.62 2.90 -4.48
CA SER A 125 27.76 2.55 -3.61
C SER A 125 28.67 1.46 -4.17
N CYS A 126 28.11 0.37 -4.69
CA CYS A 126 28.91 -0.79 -5.12
C CYS A 126 29.00 -0.97 -6.64
N ASN A 127 28.31 -0.14 -7.42
CA ASN A 127 28.22 -0.18 -8.88
C ASN A 127 27.76 -1.52 -9.48
N GLN A 128 27.28 -2.44 -8.65
CA GLN A 128 26.65 -3.68 -9.13
C GLN A 128 25.27 -3.36 -9.70
N ASN A 129 24.93 -4.02 -10.80
CA ASN A 129 23.62 -3.88 -11.44
C ASN A 129 22.51 -4.31 -10.47
N VAL A 130 21.53 -3.44 -10.25
CA VAL A 130 20.34 -3.75 -9.47
C VAL A 130 19.16 -3.55 -10.41
N LEU A 131 18.63 -4.65 -10.93
CA LEU A 131 17.47 -4.62 -11.81
C LEU A 131 16.25 -4.07 -11.08
N MET A 132 15.33 -3.48 -11.83
CA MET A 132 14.10 -2.83 -11.37
C MET A 132 13.49 -3.33 -10.04
N TYR A 133 13.13 -4.62 -9.92
CA TYR A 133 12.44 -5.17 -8.75
C TYR A 133 13.37 -5.78 -7.69
N ALA A 134 14.68 -5.61 -7.82
CA ALA A 134 15.66 -6.30 -6.98
C ALA A 134 16.01 -5.56 -5.67
N TRP A 135 15.63 -4.29 -5.54
CA TRP A 135 15.79 -3.54 -4.29
C TRP A 135 14.93 -4.16 -3.19
N LYS A 136 15.54 -4.46 -2.04
CA LYS A 136 14.86 -5.08 -0.91
C LYS A 136 14.20 -3.98 -0.06
N ILE A 137 12.92 -4.16 0.27
CA ILE A 137 12.16 -3.22 1.08
C ILE A 137 11.53 -3.99 2.23
N ASP A 138 11.75 -3.50 3.45
CA ASP A 138 11.14 -3.98 4.69
C ASP A 138 10.53 -2.77 5.40
N ALA A 139 9.37 -2.34 4.92
CA ALA A 139 8.78 -1.07 5.32
C ALA A 139 8.36 -1.04 6.80
N MET A 140 8.09 -2.21 7.39
CA MET A 140 7.72 -2.33 8.80
C MET A 140 8.90 -2.04 9.72
N ASN A 141 10.09 -2.54 9.38
CA ASN A 141 11.28 -2.39 10.23
C ASN A 141 12.23 -1.27 9.77
N ARG A 142 12.10 -0.81 8.53
CA ARG A 142 12.99 0.18 7.90
C ARG A 142 12.18 1.20 7.10
N PRO A 143 11.46 2.10 7.79
CA PRO A 143 10.64 3.10 7.13
C PRO A 143 11.50 3.98 6.22
N TYR A 144 10.99 4.27 5.03
CA TYR A 144 11.62 5.10 4.00
C TYR A 144 13.02 4.67 3.55
N LYS A 145 13.39 3.38 3.70
CA LYS A 145 14.67 2.85 3.20
C LYS A 145 14.48 1.66 2.26
N LEU A 146 15.38 1.57 1.29
CA LEU A 146 15.58 0.42 0.41
C LEU A 146 17.01 -0.08 0.58
N MET A 147 17.18 -1.39 0.48
CA MET A 147 18.47 -2.05 0.66
C MET A 147 18.97 -2.66 -0.64
N CYS A 148 20.23 -2.36 -0.98
CA CYS A 148 20.89 -2.99 -2.12
C CYS A 148 21.04 -4.49 -1.87
N PRO A 149 20.68 -5.37 -2.82
CA PRO A 149 20.82 -6.82 -2.63
C PRO A 149 22.28 -7.31 -2.64
N HIS A 150 23.24 -6.50 -3.10
CA HIS A 150 24.65 -6.89 -3.25
C HIS A 150 25.55 -6.42 -2.11
N CYS A 151 25.45 -5.15 -1.71
CA CYS A 151 26.29 -4.58 -0.66
C CYS A 151 25.52 -4.22 0.62
N GLU A 152 24.20 -4.46 0.66
CA GLU A 152 23.34 -4.21 1.83
C GLU A 152 23.27 -2.74 2.30
N GLU A 153 23.84 -1.83 1.52
CA GLU A 153 23.72 -0.40 1.74
C GLU A 153 22.25 0.06 1.66
N LEU A 154 21.87 0.91 2.61
CA LEU A 154 20.55 1.53 2.68
C LEU A 154 20.52 2.87 1.95
N PHE A 155 19.42 3.10 1.24
CA PHE A 155 19.13 4.35 0.55
C PHE A 155 17.69 4.80 0.81
N PRO A 156 17.43 6.12 0.81
CA PRO A 156 18.42 7.18 0.66
C PRO A 156 19.29 7.34 1.91
N LYS A 157 20.33 8.16 1.80
CA LYS A 157 21.35 8.38 2.85
C LYS A 157 20.95 9.43 3.89
N ASN A 158 19.92 10.22 3.63
CA ASN A 158 19.30 11.14 4.58
C ASN A 158 18.18 10.47 5.39
N ASP A 159 17.85 11.07 6.54
CA ASP A 159 16.61 10.77 7.26
C ASP A 159 15.42 11.37 6.51
N PHE A 160 14.91 10.62 5.53
CA PHE A 160 13.76 11.05 4.76
C PHE A 160 12.49 11.12 5.60
N HIS A 161 12.38 10.35 6.68
CA HIS A 161 11.20 10.37 7.53
C HIS A 161 11.09 11.72 8.27
N ALA A 162 12.20 12.20 8.84
CA ALA A 162 12.26 13.53 9.43
C ALA A 162 12.01 14.63 8.38
N PHE A 163 12.61 14.53 7.20
CA PHE A 163 12.37 15.46 6.10
C PHE A 163 10.89 15.49 5.68
N TYR A 164 10.26 14.33 5.51
CA TYR A 164 8.84 14.20 5.20
C TYR A 164 7.98 14.88 6.27
N HIS A 165 8.22 14.58 7.55
CA HIS A 165 7.46 15.17 8.64
C HIS A 165 7.59 16.70 8.72
N SER A 166 8.78 17.24 8.42
CA SER A 166 8.99 18.69 8.40
C SER A 166 8.17 19.42 7.34
N GLY A 167 7.74 18.71 6.28
CA GLY A 167 6.98 19.28 5.16
C GLY A 167 5.47 19.04 5.21
N LEU A 168 4.92 18.50 6.29
CA LEU A 168 3.47 18.31 6.40
C LEU A 168 2.74 19.64 6.60
N ASP A 169 1.75 19.90 5.75
CA ASP A 169 0.85 21.04 5.91
C ASP A 169 -0.22 20.81 7.00
N LYS A 170 -1.10 21.80 7.19
CA LYS A 170 -2.20 21.72 8.17
C LYS A 170 -3.21 20.59 7.89
N HIS A 171 -3.23 20.05 6.67
CA HIS A 171 -4.08 18.91 6.28
C HIS A 171 -3.36 17.56 6.44
N GLY A 172 -2.10 17.58 6.90
CA GLY A 172 -1.28 16.39 7.04
C GLY A 172 -0.85 15.83 5.69
N VAL A 173 -0.74 16.69 4.67
CA VAL A 173 -0.24 16.35 3.33
C VAL A 173 1.13 16.97 3.14
N PHE A 174 2.07 16.20 2.61
CA PHE A 174 3.43 16.69 2.38
C PHE A 174 3.48 17.72 1.25
N GLN A 175 4.18 18.82 1.52
CA GLN A 175 4.47 19.90 0.58
C GLN A 175 5.99 20.14 0.55
N HIS A 176 6.62 19.94 -0.61
CA HIS A 176 8.06 20.19 -0.78
C HIS A 176 8.49 21.60 -0.35
N ALA A 177 7.62 22.60 -0.59
CA ALA A 177 7.90 24.00 -0.26
C ALA A 177 7.94 24.29 1.26
N LEU A 178 7.37 23.41 2.09
CA LEU A 178 7.37 23.54 3.55
C LEU A 178 8.51 22.74 4.21
N ALA A 179 9.06 21.75 3.50
CA ALA A 179 10.03 20.81 4.06
C ALA A 179 11.37 21.48 4.39
N ASP A 180 11.93 21.10 5.53
CA ASP A 180 13.22 21.61 6.01
C ASP A 180 14.37 20.99 5.22
N ARG A 181 14.86 21.75 4.23
CA ARG A 181 15.97 21.34 3.37
C ARG A 181 17.29 21.16 4.12
N SER A 182 17.42 21.62 5.37
CA SER A 182 18.62 21.36 6.18
C SER A 182 18.76 19.89 6.58
N LEU A 183 17.70 19.09 6.44
CA LEU A 183 17.71 17.63 6.66
C LEU A 183 18.19 16.83 5.42
N LEU A 184 18.48 17.51 4.31
CA LEU A 184 18.92 16.87 3.06
C LEU A 184 20.44 16.71 3.01
N TYR A 185 20.95 15.79 3.83
CA TYR A 185 22.35 15.39 3.84
C TYR A 185 22.50 13.91 4.16
N ASN A 186 23.63 13.33 3.77
CA ASN A 186 24.01 11.97 4.12
C ASN A 186 24.33 11.90 5.62
N GLU A 187 23.55 11.15 6.41
CA GLU A 187 23.68 11.09 7.87
C GLU A 187 25.07 10.62 8.34
N ALA A 188 25.75 9.81 7.52
CA ALA A 188 27.11 9.34 7.81
C ALA A 188 28.20 10.40 7.51
N HIS A 189 27.85 11.46 6.78
CA HIS A 189 28.75 12.53 6.34
C HIS A 189 28.10 13.92 6.56
N PRO A 190 27.87 14.32 7.82
CA PRO A 190 27.12 15.55 8.14
C PRO A 190 27.90 16.84 7.88
N ASP A 191 29.22 16.79 7.74
CA ASP A 191 30.04 17.96 7.42
C ASP A 191 29.73 18.46 6.00
N LEU A 192 29.39 19.75 5.88
CA LEU A 192 29.11 20.42 4.61
C LEU A 192 30.28 20.38 3.61
N HIS A 193 31.51 20.18 4.12
CA HIS A 193 32.72 20.10 3.30
C HIS A 193 33.12 18.67 2.96
N ASP A 194 32.43 17.65 3.47
CA ASP A 194 32.67 16.26 3.08
C ASP A 194 32.17 16.03 1.64
N PRO A 195 33.00 15.46 0.73
CA PRO A 195 32.57 15.19 -0.64
C PRO A 195 31.36 14.23 -0.74
N LEU A 196 31.09 13.43 0.29
CA LEU A 196 29.95 12.50 0.37
C LEU A 196 28.73 13.10 1.08
N HIS A 197 28.77 14.37 1.47
CA HIS A 197 27.68 15.06 2.16
C HIS A 197 26.33 14.98 1.42
N GLN A 198 26.36 15.01 0.08
CA GLN A 198 25.17 14.93 -0.78
C GLN A 198 25.00 13.55 -1.45
N PHE A 199 25.90 12.62 -1.21
CA PHE A 199 25.86 11.30 -1.83
C PHE A 199 24.63 10.51 -1.34
N GLY A 200 23.84 10.00 -2.28
CA GLY A 200 22.67 9.16 -2.02
C GLY A 200 21.51 9.85 -1.31
N VAL A 201 21.51 11.19 -1.22
CA VAL A 201 20.44 11.99 -0.62
C VAL A 201 19.26 12.07 -1.60
N ASP A 202 18.05 11.75 -1.13
CA ASP A 202 16.81 11.83 -1.90
C ASP A 202 15.84 12.75 -1.15
N ASP A 203 15.32 13.76 -1.84
CA ASP A 203 14.36 14.72 -1.32
C ASP A 203 12.91 14.40 -1.72
N GLY A 204 12.68 13.21 -2.28
CA GLY A 204 11.39 12.78 -2.82
C GLY A 204 11.33 12.85 -4.34
N GLU A 205 12.22 13.61 -4.97
CA GLU A 205 12.33 13.70 -6.44
C GLU A 205 13.45 12.83 -7.03
N GLY A 206 14.05 11.97 -6.21
CA GLY A 206 15.13 11.07 -6.58
C GLY A 206 16.52 11.64 -6.33
N TYR A 207 17.46 10.76 -5.99
CA TYR A 207 18.88 11.08 -5.92
C TYR A 207 19.45 11.21 -7.34
N ARG A 208 20.18 12.29 -7.63
CA ARG A 208 20.75 12.56 -8.97
C ARG A 208 22.27 12.58 -8.95
N ASP A 209 22.89 11.93 -9.94
CA ASP A 209 24.33 12.00 -10.22
C ASP A 209 24.54 12.08 -11.75
N GLY A 210 24.88 13.27 -12.23
CA GLY A 210 24.89 13.59 -13.65
C GLY A 210 23.49 13.43 -14.28
N GLU A 211 23.41 12.65 -15.36
CA GLU A 211 22.15 12.35 -16.06
C GLU A 211 21.35 11.21 -15.40
N LYS A 212 21.90 10.57 -14.37
CA LYS A 212 21.28 9.41 -13.71
C LYS A 212 20.42 9.87 -12.55
N THR A 213 19.25 9.25 -12.40
CA THR A 213 18.34 9.47 -11.27
C THR A 213 17.95 8.14 -10.64
N TRP A 214 18.09 8.04 -9.32
CA TRP A 214 17.64 6.92 -8.50
C TRP A 214 16.41 7.36 -7.70
N TRP A 215 15.25 6.81 -8.06
CA TRP A 215 13.97 7.12 -7.44
C TRP A 215 13.76 6.29 -6.18
N PHE A 216 14.62 6.43 -5.17
CA PHE A 216 14.55 5.63 -3.96
C PHE A 216 13.20 5.82 -3.28
N ILE A 217 12.87 7.05 -2.91
CA ILE A 217 11.62 7.34 -2.22
C ILE A 217 10.41 7.07 -3.10
N GLY A 218 10.44 7.50 -4.37
CA GLY A 218 9.34 7.22 -5.29
C GLY A 218 9.02 5.73 -5.42
N THR A 219 10.03 4.86 -5.37
CA THR A 219 9.85 3.39 -5.39
C THR A 219 9.35 2.87 -4.05
N TYR A 220 9.92 3.37 -2.95
CA TYR A 220 9.48 2.99 -1.61
C TYR A 220 8.01 3.30 -1.37
N LEU A 221 7.50 4.43 -1.88
CA LEU A 221 6.09 4.80 -1.73
C LEU A 221 5.14 3.77 -2.36
N ILE A 222 5.49 3.17 -3.49
CA ILE A 222 4.67 2.11 -4.11
C ILE A 222 4.82 0.79 -3.35
N TYR A 223 6.04 0.30 -3.18
CA TYR A 223 6.25 -1.08 -2.72
C TYR A 223 6.29 -1.21 -1.20
N GLY A 224 6.86 -0.23 -0.51
CA GLY A 224 6.93 -0.21 0.95
C GLY A 224 5.69 0.42 1.56
N GLN A 225 5.47 1.71 1.33
CA GLN A 225 4.41 2.45 1.99
C GLN A 225 3.02 1.94 1.57
N TRP A 226 2.73 1.91 0.27
CA TRP A 226 1.43 1.49 -0.22
C TRP A 226 1.21 -0.02 -0.10
N LYS A 227 2.01 -0.82 -0.80
CA LYS A 227 1.76 -2.28 -0.90
C LYS A 227 2.01 -3.04 0.40
N GLN A 228 3.12 -2.78 1.10
CA GLN A 228 3.40 -3.48 2.36
C GLN A 228 2.58 -2.90 3.51
N LEU A 229 2.69 -1.60 3.80
CA LEU A 229 2.12 -1.03 5.03
C LEU A 229 0.62 -0.76 4.94
N VAL A 230 0.15 -0.04 3.93
CA VAL A 230 -1.26 0.38 3.86
C VAL A 230 -2.16 -0.76 3.37
N LEU A 231 -1.95 -1.23 2.14
CA LEU A 231 -2.77 -2.28 1.53
C LEU A 231 -2.59 -3.62 2.25
N GLY A 232 -1.34 -3.97 2.60
CA GLY A 232 -1.04 -5.16 3.38
C GLY A 232 -1.70 -5.13 4.77
N GLY A 233 -1.69 -3.98 5.45
CA GLY A 233 -2.38 -3.80 6.72
C GLY A 233 -3.89 -4.01 6.60
N ILE A 234 -4.53 -3.31 5.66
CA ILE A 234 -5.97 -3.44 5.40
C ILE A 234 -6.36 -4.91 5.17
N ARG A 235 -5.62 -5.62 4.32
CA ARG A 235 -5.88 -7.03 3.99
C ARG A 235 -5.70 -7.96 5.18
N ASN A 236 -4.60 -7.83 5.92
CA ASN A 236 -4.30 -8.72 7.03
C ASN A 236 -5.28 -8.50 8.19
N LEU A 237 -5.58 -7.25 8.52
CA LEU A 237 -6.55 -6.89 9.56
C LEU A 237 -7.97 -7.35 9.19
N SER A 238 -8.43 -7.10 7.96
CA SER A 238 -9.77 -7.53 7.54
C SER A 238 -9.92 -9.06 7.55
N ALA A 239 -8.89 -9.78 7.09
CA ALA A 239 -8.87 -11.25 7.12
C ALA A 239 -8.85 -11.78 8.57
N ALA A 240 -8.11 -11.15 9.48
CA ALA A 240 -8.08 -11.52 10.88
C ALA A 240 -9.43 -11.32 11.56
N TYR A 241 -10.14 -10.22 11.26
CA TYR A 241 -11.51 -10.02 11.72
C TYR A 241 -12.46 -11.13 11.25
N VAL A 242 -12.40 -11.51 9.96
CA VAL A 242 -13.22 -12.61 9.42
C VAL A 242 -12.96 -13.91 10.18
N ALA A 243 -11.68 -14.26 10.35
CA ALA A 243 -11.26 -15.52 10.98
C ALA A 243 -11.59 -15.61 12.47
N THR A 244 -11.65 -14.48 13.19
CA THR A 244 -11.71 -14.46 14.67
C THR A 244 -12.98 -13.85 15.23
N GLY A 245 -13.54 -12.83 14.58
CA GLY A 245 -14.61 -11.99 15.13
C GLY A 245 -14.17 -10.95 16.14
N ASP A 246 -12.87 -10.80 16.38
CA ASP A 246 -12.36 -9.74 17.24
C ASP A 246 -12.47 -8.39 16.53
N SER A 247 -13.30 -7.50 17.10
CA SER A 247 -13.58 -6.18 16.55
C SER A 247 -12.36 -5.27 16.52
N ALA A 248 -11.31 -5.53 17.32
CA ALA A 248 -10.09 -4.74 17.27
C ALA A 248 -9.44 -4.79 15.88
N TYR A 249 -9.47 -5.93 15.19
CA TYR A 249 -8.97 -6.01 13.82
C TYR A 249 -9.80 -5.17 12.84
N ALA A 250 -11.12 -5.20 12.97
CA ALA A 250 -12.01 -4.39 12.14
C ALA A 250 -11.77 -2.89 12.38
N HIS A 251 -11.65 -2.47 13.63
CA HIS A 251 -11.34 -1.09 14.02
C HIS A 251 -10.09 -0.57 13.31
N ARG A 252 -8.97 -1.29 13.44
CA ARG A 252 -7.69 -0.91 12.84
C ARG A 252 -7.75 -0.89 11.30
N ALA A 253 -8.48 -1.83 10.70
CA ALA A 253 -8.72 -1.82 9.25
C ALA A 253 -9.53 -0.58 8.84
N GLY A 254 -10.52 -0.20 9.65
CA GLY A 254 -11.33 1.00 9.47
C GLY A 254 -10.50 2.28 9.49
N VAL A 255 -9.53 2.41 10.41
CA VAL A 255 -8.60 3.55 10.45
C VAL A 255 -7.84 3.71 9.14
N LEU A 256 -7.30 2.61 8.59
CA LEU A 256 -6.57 2.65 7.32
C LEU A 256 -7.49 2.93 6.13
N LEU A 257 -8.63 2.23 6.03
CA LEU A 257 -9.59 2.38 4.94
C LEU A 257 -10.12 3.81 4.86
N ASP A 258 -10.45 4.42 6.01
CA ASP A 258 -10.92 5.81 6.07
C ASP A 258 -9.84 6.79 5.58
N ARG A 259 -8.60 6.63 6.04
CA ARG A 259 -7.54 7.53 5.58
C ARG A 259 -7.19 7.32 4.10
N VAL A 260 -7.30 6.10 3.58
CA VAL A 260 -7.23 5.85 2.14
C VAL A 260 -8.33 6.64 1.44
N ALA A 261 -9.57 6.59 1.91
CA ALA A 261 -10.69 7.30 1.29
C ALA A 261 -10.50 8.83 1.22
N ASP A 262 -9.85 9.44 2.22
CA ASP A 262 -9.52 10.88 2.21
C ASP A 262 -8.61 11.29 1.04
N LEU A 263 -7.66 10.43 0.68
CA LEU A 263 -6.53 10.79 -0.18
C LEU A 263 -6.57 10.10 -1.54
N TYR A 264 -7.29 8.99 -1.69
CA TYR A 264 -7.20 8.12 -2.87
C TYR A 264 -7.53 8.86 -4.17
N THR A 265 -8.50 9.77 -4.14
CA THR A 265 -8.95 10.56 -5.30
C THR A 265 -7.95 11.63 -5.73
N THR A 266 -6.98 11.98 -4.88
CA THR A 266 -5.90 12.92 -5.20
C THR A 266 -4.78 12.27 -6.03
N PHE A 267 -4.74 10.93 -6.06
CA PHE A 267 -3.73 10.20 -6.79
C PHE A 267 -4.13 10.00 -8.25
N ASN A 268 -3.20 10.34 -9.13
CA ASN A 268 -3.30 10.10 -10.56
C ASN A 268 -1.92 9.70 -11.08
N PHE A 269 -1.70 8.39 -11.24
CA PHE A 269 -0.39 7.85 -11.62
C PHE A 269 0.07 8.34 -13.00
N LYS A 270 -0.84 8.73 -13.89
CA LYS A 270 -0.48 9.21 -15.23
C LYS A 270 0.36 10.48 -15.16
N ASP A 271 -0.02 11.41 -14.29
CA ASP A 271 0.58 12.75 -14.22
C ASP A 271 1.69 12.83 -13.18
N GLN A 272 1.68 11.92 -12.21
CA GLN A 272 2.55 11.95 -11.03
C GLN A 272 3.49 10.72 -10.95
N GLY A 273 3.40 9.80 -11.91
CA GLY A 273 4.11 8.52 -11.90
C GLY A 273 5.36 8.52 -12.79
N VAL A 274 6.35 7.70 -12.42
CA VAL A 274 7.57 7.47 -13.19
C VAL A 274 7.63 6.01 -13.65
N MET A 275 7.79 5.81 -14.96
CA MET A 275 7.83 4.50 -15.62
C MET A 275 9.06 4.37 -16.52
N TYR A 276 9.52 3.14 -16.69
CA TYR A 276 10.76 2.83 -17.39
C TYR A 276 10.60 2.73 -18.92
N GLU A 277 9.37 2.56 -19.41
CA GLU A 277 9.02 2.42 -20.83
C GLU A 277 8.64 3.76 -21.50
N GLY A 278 8.62 4.86 -20.74
CA GLY A 278 8.17 6.18 -21.20
C GLY A 278 7.23 6.84 -20.19
N PRO A 279 6.36 7.77 -20.63
CA PRO A 279 5.39 8.41 -19.76
C PRO A 279 4.51 7.39 -19.02
N ALA A 280 4.17 7.69 -17.78
CA ALA A 280 3.22 6.88 -17.04
C ALA A 280 1.83 6.90 -17.71
N HIS A 281 1.03 5.89 -17.39
CA HIS A 281 -0.36 5.78 -17.85
C HIS A 281 -1.32 5.90 -16.67
N ALA A 282 -2.62 5.76 -16.94
CA ALA A 282 -3.67 5.72 -15.93
C ALA A 282 -3.31 4.84 -14.71
N GLY A 283 -3.88 5.18 -13.56
CA GLY A 283 -3.64 4.52 -12.28
C GLY A 283 -3.90 5.48 -11.13
N TYR A 284 -3.92 4.96 -9.90
CA TYR A 284 -4.07 5.75 -8.67
C TYR A 284 -2.71 5.86 -7.97
N VAL A 285 -2.52 5.15 -6.86
CA VAL A 285 -1.23 5.07 -6.16
C VAL A 285 -0.17 4.39 -7.03
N SER A 286 -0.59 3.33 -7.73
CA SER A 286 0.19 2.54 -8.67
C SER A 286 -0.35 2.65 -10.10
N THR A 287 0.34 2.03 -11.06
CA THR A 287 -0.09 1.93 -12.47
C THR A 287 -1.38 1.10 -12.63
N TRP A 288 -2.16 1.37 -13.68
CA TRP A 288 -3.54 0.88 -13.87
C TRP A 288 -3.76 -0.62 -13.61
N HIS A 289 -2.85 -1.49 -14.05
CA HIS A 289 -3.07 -2.93 -13.93
C HIS A 289 -3.00 -3.40 -12.47
N ASP A 290 -2.08 -2.84 -11.69
CA ASP A 290 -2.02 -3.08 -10.26
C ASP A 290 -3.12 -2.31 -9.53
N ALA A 291 -3.34 -1.05 -9.87
CA ALA A 291 -4.37 -0.22 -9.24
C ALA A 291 -5.79 -0.83 -9.34
N CYS A 292 -6.10 -1.55 -10.43
CA CYS A 292 -7.35 -2.30 -10.56
C CYS A 292 -7.48 -3.41 -9.50
N GLU A 293 -6.44 -4.22 -9.30
CA GLU A 293 -6.44 -5.27 -8.28
C GLU A 293 -6.41 -4.69 -6.86
N GLU A 294 -5.61 -3.64 -6.62
CA GLU A 294 -5.53 -2.95 -5.34
C GLU A 294 -6.90 -2.37 -4.93
N THR A 295 -7.61 -1.75 -5.89
CA THR A 295 -8.97 -1.23 -5.66
C THR A 295 -9.97 -2.36 -5.36
N ARG A 296 -9.85 -3.49 -6.04
CA ARG A 296 -10.65 -4.69 -5.74
C ARG A 296 -10.38 -5.21 -4.33
N GLU A 297 -9.11 -5.27 -3.91
CA GLU A 297 -8.73 -5.70 -2.56
C GLU A 297 -9.27 -4.76 -1.49
N LEU A 298 -9.22 -3.45 -1.69
CA LEU A 298 -9.83 -2.45 -0.80
C LEU A 298 -11.35 -2.66 -0.67
N ALA A 299 -12.06 -2.87 -1.78
CA ALA A 299 -13.50 -3.08 -1.77
C ALA A 299 -13.89 -4.37 -1.02
N LEU A 300 -13.14 -5.44 -1.21
CA LEU A 300 -13.35 -6.71 -0.49
C LEU A 300 -13.03 -6.59 1.00
N ALA A 301 -11.95 -5.88 1.36
CA ALA A 301 -11.60 -5.67 2.75
C ALA A 301 -12.66 -4.83 3.48
N TYR A 302 -13.16 -3.76 2.86
CA TYR A 302 -14.27 -2.99 3.42
C TYR A 302 -15.52 -3.85 3.60
N ASP A 303 -15.87 -4.69 2.60
CA ASP A 303 -17.00 -5.62 2.70
C ASP A 303 -16.87 -6.59 3.89
N GLN A 304 -15.66 -7.03 4.20
CA GLN A 304 -15.37 -7.94 5.32
C GLN A 304 -15.60 -7.29 6.69
N VAL A 305 -15.26 -6.01 6.86
CA VAL A 305 -15.28 -5.34 8.17
C VAL A 305 -16.47 -4.41 8.39
N ARG A 306 -17.19 -4.04 7.32
CA ARG A 306 -18.27 -3.04 7.35
C ARG A 306 -19.22 -3.21 8.54
N ASP A 307 -19.77 -4.40 8.75
CA ASP A 307 -20.79 -4.62 9.78
C ASP A 307 -20.26 -4.44 11.20
N ALA A 308 -18.95 -4.62 11.41
CA ALA A 308 -18.28 -4.26 12.67
C ALA A 308 -18.04 -2.75 12.76
N LEU A 309 -17.57 -2.12 11.68
CA LEU A 309 -17.37 -0.67 11.64
C LEU A 309 -18.65 0.10 11.97
N GLN A 310 -19.80 -0.37 11.49
CA GLN A 310 -21.11 0.22 11.79
C GLN A 310 -21.44 0.30 13.29
N LYS A 311 -20.81 -0.53 14.11
CA LYS A 311 -21.03 -0.62 15.56
C LYS A 311 -19.90 0.05 16.34
N ASP A 312 -18.85 0.51 15.65
CA ASP A 312 -17.63 1.03 16.24
C ASP A 312 -17.72 2.54 16.49
N LYS A 313 -18.19 2.88 17.69
CA LYS A 313 -18.31 4.27 18.14
C LYS A 313 -16.95 4.90 18.42
N GLU A 314 -15.96 4.12 18.84
CA GLU A 314 -14.62 4.61 19.18
C GLU A 314 -13.90 5.07 17.91
N LEU A 315 -14.04 4.31 16.82
CA LEU A 315 -13.53 4.70 15.50
C LEU A 315 -14.15 6.03 15.06
N SER A 316 -15.48 6.17 15.16
CA SER A 316 -16.17 7.41 14.77
C SER A 316 -15.66 8.63 15.57
N VAL A 317 -15.42 8.46 16.88
CA VAL A 317 -14.85 9.51 17.74
C VAL A 317 -13.43 9.88 17.32
N PHE A 318 -12.58 8.88 17.08
CA PHE A 318 -11.20 9.08 16.61
C PHE A 318 -11.17 9.81 15.27
N LEU A 319 -11.94 9.34 14.28
CA LEU A 319 -11.99 9.90 12.93
C LEU A 319 -12.57 11.30 12.90
N SER A 320 -13.63 11.58 13.69
CA SER A 320 -14.16 12.93 13.89
C SER A 320 -13.10 13.90 14.44
N LYS A 321 -12.25 13.43 15.37
CA LYS A 321 -11.14 14.25 15.89
C LYS A 321 -10.09 14.52 14.82
N LYS A 322 -9.72 13.51 14.02
CA LYS A 322 -8.80 13.67 12.88
C LYS A 322 -9.35 14.63 11.83
N ALA A 323 -10.62 14.50 11.47
CA ALA A 323 -11.27 15.40 10.51
C ALA A 323 -11.20 16.87 10.94
N LYS A 324 -11.49 17.15 12.22
CA LYS A 324 -11.34 18.49 12.78
C LYS A 324 -9.89 18.97 12.83
N GLN A 325 -8.97 18.10 13.25
CA GLN A 325 -7.55 18.44 13.38
C GLN A 325 -6.92 18.80 12.03
N PHE A 326 -7.27 18.09 10.96
CA PHE A 326 -6.67 18.22 9.64
C PHE A 326 -7.57 18.92 8.61
N GLU A 327 -8.66 19.56 9.07
CA GLU A 327 -9.62 20.28 8.23
C GLU A 327 -10.14 19.43 7.05
N ILE A 328 -10.53 18.19 7.32
CA ILE A 328 -11.11 17.28 6.32
C ILE A 328 -12.61 17.59 6.20
N ASP A 329 -13.09 17.81 4.98
CA ASP A 329 -14.46 18.23 4.70
C ASP A 329 -15.52 17.27 5.25
N THR A 330 -15.24 15.96 5.20
CA THR A 330 -16.14 14.93 5.73
C THR A 330 -16.08 14.93 7.26
N PRO A 331 -17.20 15.13 7.99
CA PRO A 331 -17.18 15.26 9.44
C PRO A 331 -16.92 13.95 10.20
N LYS A 332 -17.11 12.79 9.57
CA LYS A 332 -16.84 11.43 10.11
C LYS A 332 -17.47 11.17 11.49
N ASN A 333 -18.67 11.72 11.69
CA ASN A 333 -19.43 11.65 12.95
C ASN A 333 -20.46 10.50 12.98
N SER A 334 -20.49 9.70 11.92
CA SER A 334 -21.25 8.46 11.81
C SER A 334 -20.34 7.33 11.32
N PRO A 335 -20.71 6.07 11.58
CA PRO A 335 -20.07 4.91 10.98
C PRO A 335 -20.28 4.75 9.46
N GLU A 336 -21.12 5.58 8.87
CA GLU A 336 -21.37 5.71 7.41
C GLU A 336 -20.48 6.80 6.81
#